data_AF-A0A0X3PJD1-F1
#
_entry.id   AF-A0A0X3PJD1-F1
#
_cell.length_a   1.000
_cell.length_b   1.000
_cell.length_c   1.000
_cell.angle_alpha   90.00
_cell.angle_beta   90.00
_cell.angle_gamma   90.00
#
_symmetry.space_group_name_H-M   'P 1'
#
loop_
_entity.id
_entity.type
_entity.pdbx_description
1 polymer ?
#
loop_
_entity_poly.entity_id
_entity_poly.type
_entity_poly.pdbx_seq_one_letter_code
_entity_poly.pdbx_strand_id
1 'polypeptide(L)'
;MARSLGWPFATRKPRYLRECLDGLTASRDEDNEVSLACFAHAEELIYKHKNAVDEISLNFAETLLHTEPPPCPYSAEVNASRHNALVALAVVAPKKTARYLTTQFTQSGLALNQRFEILACLTDAACILATNSNKTKLISPSHSQSKPPQPISDGKTRRFCTPSSALARPAESENDFGPVAGNFFFPLLGAVGRLTRRHDKDPYAHLDDALLSRLVASLGSIYACARTSPKLAAMAEGLVTSAGGLLNHSDAAVRRSSLSALGVVLTVSPDSLFSAYPGILLNDSETLLARRLQKLREDDADHECQELADNVLFALRDKIFKLSATAMLTSSN
;
A
#
# COMPACT_ATOMS: atom_id res chain seq x y z
N MET A 1 17.70 -2.52 4.02
CA MET A 1 18.79 -3.15 4.82
C MET A 1 20.10 -2.44 4.53
N ALA A 2 20.37 -1.34 5.23
CA ALA A 2 21.70 -0.75 5.33
C ALA A 2 22.29 -1.21 6.68
N ARG A 3 23.36 -2.00 6.63
CA ARG A 3 24.03 -2.55 7.82
C ARG A 3 24.93 -1.50 8.48
N SER A 4 24.53 -1.06 9.67
CA SER A 4 25.27 -1.15 10.94
C SER A 4 26.80 -1.01 10.94
N LEU A 5 27.35 0.07 10.39
CA LEU A 5 28.63 0.60 10.84
C LEU A 5 28.37 1.97 11.48
N GLY A 6 28.29 2.01 12.81
CA GLY A 6 28.22 3.26 13.57
C GLY A 6 26.85 3.72 14.06
N TRP A 7 25.84 2.85 14.15
CA TRP A 7 24.57 3.26 14.77
C TRP A 7 24.75 3.44 16.29
N PRO A 8 24.50 4.63 16.85
CA PRO A 8 24.86 4.97 18.23
C PRO A 8 24.06 4.20 19.29
N PHE A 9 22.95 3.56 18.89
CA PHE A 9 22.02 2.89 19.79
C PHE A 9 22.21 1.37 19.88
N ALA A 10 23.43 0.87 19.64
CA ALA A 10 23.70 -0.58 19.62
C ALA A 10 23.81 -1.23 21.02
N THR A 11 24.21 -0.45 22.03
CA THR A 11 24.55 -0.93 23.39
C THR A 11 23.33 -1.34 24.22
N ARG A 12 22.16 -0.72 23.97
CA ARG A 12 20.90 -0.96 24.72
C ARG A 12 19.78 -1.56 23.85
N LYS A 13 20.13 -2.43 22.91
CA LYS A 13 19.15 -3.05 22.02
C LYS A 13 18.15 -3.94 22.77
N PRO A 14 16.82 -3.70 22.65
CA PRO A 14 15.81 -4.52 23.31
C PRO A 14 15.77 -5.95 22.76
N ARG A 15 15.45 -6.93 23.61
CA ARG A 15 15.41 -8.36 23.26
C ARG A 15 13.99 -8.90 23.12
N TYR A 16 13.02 -8.27 23.76
CA TYR A 16 11.63 -8.69 23.76
C TYR A 16 10.69 -7.57 23.32
N LEU A 17 9.58 -7.91 22.65
CA LEU A 17 8.61 -6.92 22.19
C LEU A 17 8.01 -6.10 23.34
N ARG A 18 7.75 -6.72 24.51
CA ARG A 18 7.24 -6.02 25.70
C ARG A 18 8.26 -5.03 26.27
N GLU A 19 9.51 -5.47 26.43
CA GLU A 19 10.62 -4.61 26.86
C GLU A 19 10.81 -3.41 25.91
N CYS A 20 10.73 -3.65 24.60
CA CYS A 20 10.80 -2.58 23.61
C CYS A 20 9.64 -1.60 23.77
N LEU A 21 8.41 -2.10 23.96
CA LEU A 21 7.23 -1.26 24.18
C LEU A 21 7.37 -0.40 25.45
N ASP A 22 7.83 -1.00 26.55
CA ASP A 22 8.05 -0.31 27.81
C ASP A 22 9.06 0.84 27.61
N GLY A 23 10.16 0.58 26.90
CA GLY A 23 11.17 1.59 26.56
C GLY A 23 10.66 2.69 25.62
N LEU A 24 9.79 2.37 24.66
CA LEU A 24 9.15 3.38 23.80
C LEU A 24 8.24 4.32 24.61
N THR A 25 7.58 3.81 25.65
CA THR A 25 6.70 4.60 26.53
C THR A 25 7.43 5.32 27.67
N ALA A 26 8.74 5.11 27.82
CA ALA A 26 9.51 5.73 28.88
C ALA A 26 9.55 7.25 28.69
N SER A 27 9.20 7.99 29.75
CA SER A 27 9.04 9.45 29.72
C SER A 27 10.05 10.20 30.58
N ARG A 28 10.98 9.49 31.24
CA ARG A 28 11.99 10.08 32.12
C ARG A 28 13.26 10.34 31.31
N ASP A 29 13.92 11.47 31.55
CA ASP A 29 15.13 11.85 30.80
C ASP A 29 16.27 10.83 30.93
N GLU A 30 16.36 10.15 32.09
CA GLU A 30 17.33 9.07 32.33
C GLU A 30 17.14 7.86 31.40
N ASP A 31 15.94 7.69 30.85
CA ASP A 31 15.56 6.59 29.97
C ASP A 31 15.67 6.96 28.48
N ASN A 32 16.09 8.18 28.14
CA ASN A 32 16.16 8.65 26.76
C ASN A 32 17.05 7.74 25.87
N GLU A 33 18.19 7.27 26.40
CA GLU A 33 19.07 6.34 25.67
C GLU A 33 18.37 5.00 25.36
N VAL A 34 17.55 4.51 26.30
CA VAL A 34 16.78 3.26 26.14
C VAL A 34 15.65 3.47 25.13
N SER A 35 14.90 4.57 25.25
CA SER A 35 13.82 4.90 24.32
C SER A 35 14.32 5.03 22.88
N LEU A 36 15.43 5.75 22.67
CA LEU A 36 16.07 5.88 21.36
C LEU A 36 16.53 4.52 20.80
N ALA A 37 17.07 3.64 21.65
CA ALA A 37 17.41 2.27 21.25
C ALA A 37 16.18 1.43 20.89
N CYS A 38 15.05 1.63 21.57
CA CYS A 38 13.80 0.96 21.24
C CYS A 38 13.26 1.40 19.88
N PHE A 39 13.21 2.71 19.59
CA PHE A 39 12.83 3.21 18.26
C PHE A 39 13.76 2.69 17.17
N ALA A 40 15.06 2.70 17.41
CA ALA A 40 16.08 2.24 16.46
C ALA A 40 15.96 0.77 16.04
N HIS A 41 15.59 -0.12 16.99
CA HIS A 41 15.62 -1.57 16.76
C HIS A 41 14.24 -2.23 16.70
N ALA A 42 13.16 -1.45 16.86
CA ALA A 42 11.79 -1.97 16.85
C ALA A 42 11.47 -2.76 15.56
N GLU A 43 11.84 -2.24 14.39
CA GLU A 43 11.62 -2.91 13.09
C GLU A 43 12.21 -4.33 13.09
N GLU A 44 13.50 -4.45 13.41
CA GLU A 44 14.20 -5.73 13.43
C GLU A 44 13.55 -6.70 14.42
N LEU A 45 13.16 -6.19 15.58
CA LEU A 45 12.56 -6.98 16.65
C LEU A 45 11.17 -7.51 16.25
N ILE A 46 10.36 -6.70 15.58
CA ILE A 46 9.04 -7.10 15.03
C ILE A 46 9.20 -8.25 14.04
N TYR A 47 10.14 -8.13 13.10
CA TYR A 47 10.40 -9.20 12.13
C TYR A 47 11.01 -10.45 12.76
N LYS A 48 11.78 -10.32 13.84
CA LYS A 48 12.36 -11.45 14.56
C LYS A 48 11.30 -12.25 15.34
N HIS A 49 10.29 -11.57 15.87
CA HIS A 49 9.28 -12.17 16.76
C HIS A 49 7.86 -12.19 16.15
N LYS A 50 7.73 -12.47 14.84
CA LYS A 50 6.45 -12.40 14.10
C LYS A 50 5.27 -13.08 14.80
N ASN A 51 5.49 -14.27 15.38
CA ASN A 51 4.46 -15.07 16.03
C ASN A 51 3.88 -14.40 17.29
N ALA A 52 4.63 -13.50 17.93
CA ALA A 52 4.21 -12.78 19.14
C ALA A 52 3.65 -11.38 18.85
N VAL A 53 3.77 -10.90 17.60
CA VAL A 53 3.28 -9.55 17.22
C VAL A 53 1.77 -9.46 17.33
N ASP A 54 1.03 -10.54 17.06
CA ASP A 54 -0.43 -10.53 17.04
C ASP A 54 -1.06 -10.10 18.38
N GLU A 55 -0.41 -10.39 19.51
CA GLU A 55 -0.87 -10.04 20.86
C GLU A 55 -0.61 -8.57 21.23
N ILE A 56 0.44 -7.96 20.67
CA ILE A 56 0.93 -6.64 21.09
C ILE A 56 0.79 -5.58 19.98
N SER A 57 0.39 -5.96 18.76
CA SER A 57 0.41 -5.10 17.57
C SER A 57 -0.35 -3.80 17.74
N LEU A 58 -1.47 -3.81 18.47
CA LEU A 58 -2.28 -2.61 18.69
C LEU A 58 -1.56 -1.61 19.59
N ASN A 59 -1.14 -2.04 20.78
CA ASN A 59 -0.40 -1.19 21.71
C ASN A 59 0.89 -0.67 21.04
N PHE A 60 1.58 -1.53 20.30
CA PHE A 60 2.81 -1.14 19.61
C PHE A 60 2.57 -0.12 18.49
N ALA A 61 1.50 -0.27 17.71
CA ALA A 61 1.11 0.71 16.68
C ALA A 61 0.64 2.04 17.30
N GLU A 62 -0.08 1.98 18.42
CA GLU A 62 -0.50 3.15 19.18
C GLU A 62 0.70 3.93 19.71
N THR A 63 1.62 3.26 20.39
CA THR A 63 2.84 3.89 20.90
C THR A 63 3.69 4.49 19.77
N LEU A 64 3.93 3.76 18.68
CA LEU A 64 4.72 4.29 17.56
C LEU A 64 4.05 5.49 16.86
N LEU A 65 2.72 5.55 16.83
CA LEU A 65 1.99 6.65 16.19
C LEU A 65 1.94 7.90 17.08
N HIS A 66 1.79 7.73 18.39
CA HIS A 66 1.53 8.82 19.33
C HIS A 66 2.76 9.30 20.10
N THR A 67 3.83 8.52 20.15
CA THR A 67 5.04 8.90 20.88
C THR A 67 6.09 9.53 19.95
N GLU A 68 6.53 10.72 20.32
CA GLU A 68 7.68 11.38 19.70
C GLU A 68 8.98 10.87 20.32
N PRO A 69 9.98 10.48 19.51
CA PRO A 69 11.29 10.11 20.02
C PRO A 69 11.94 11.26 20.80
N PRO A 70 12.72 10.96 21.85
CA PRO A 70 13.50 11.97 22.56
C PRO A 70 14.40 12.79 21.61
N PRO A 71 14.64 14.08 21.90
CA PRO A 71 15.55 14.90 21.11
C PRO A 71 16.95 14.28 21.03
N CYS A 72 17.48 14.11 19.83
CA CYS A 72 18.84 13.62 19.61
C CYS A 72 19.42 14.14 18.28
N PRO A 73 20.75 14.06 18.08
CA PRO A 73 21.41 14.48 16.84
C PRO A 73 20.97 13.69 15.59
N TYR A 74 20.35 12.52 15.77
CA TYR A 74 19.95 11.58 14.72
C TYR A 74 18.42 11.52 14.56
N SER A 75 17.74 12.66 14.74
CA SER A 75 16.28 12.70 14.80
C SER A 75 15.61 12.21 13.52
N ALA A 76 16.16 12.50 12.35
CA ALA A 76 15.62 12.04 11.07
C ALA A 76 15.70 10.51 10.94
N GLU A 77 16.84 9.94 11.31
CA GLU A 77 17.12 8.51 11.30
C GLU A 77 16.25 7.72 12.29
N VAL A 78 16.03 8.28 13.48
CA VAL A 78 15.17 7.68 14.50
C VAL A 78 13.69 7.75 14.07
N ASN A 79 13.26 8.86 13.48
CA ASN A 79 11.91 8.97 12.91
C ASN A 79 11.72 8.00 11.73
N ALA A 80 12.73 7.81 10.88
CA ALA A 80 12.71 6.79 9.83
C ALA A 80 12.61 5.37 10.42
N SER A 81 13.32 5.11 11.53
CA SER A 81 13.23 3.82 12.24
C SER A 81 11.84 3.60 12.85
N ARG A 82 11.23 4.66 13.42
CA ARG A 82 9.84 4.64 13.91
C ARG A 82 8.86 4.31 12.79
N HIS A 83 8.99 4.96 11.64
CA HIS A 83 8.19 4.69 10.45
C HIS A 83 8.34 3.23 10.00
N ASN A 84 9.58 2.77 9.84
CA ASN A 84 9.87 1.40 9.41
C ASN A 84 9.31 0.36 10.39
N ALA A 85 9.34 0.63 11.70
CA ALA A 85 8.74 -0.22 12.71
C ALA A 85 7.21 -0.29 12.55
N LEU A 86 6.54 0.84 12.30
CA LEU A 86 5.10 0.86 12.05
C LEU A 86 4.73 0.10 10.76
N VAL A 87 5.54 0.26 9.71
CA VAL A 87 5.43 -0.50 8.47
C VAL A 87 5.63 -2.00 8.73
N ALA A 88 6.63 -2.40 9.53
CA ALA A 88 6.86 -3.80 9.89
C ALA A 88 5.65 -4.41 10.61
N LEU A 89 4.97 -3.67 11.49
CA LEU A 89 3.70 -4.12 12.10
C LEU A 89 2.61 -4.30 11.05
N ALA A 90 2.50 -3.39 10.08
CA ALA A 90 1.53 -3.48 8.99
C ALA A 90 1.84 -4.59 7.97
N VAL A 91 3.09 -5.08 7.92
CA VAL A 91 3.48 -6.23 7.11
C VAL A 91 3.27 -7.55 7.88
N VAL A 92 3.60 -7.60 9.17
CA VAL A 92 3.49 -8.82 9.98
C VAL A 92 2.06 -9.09 10.44
N ALA A 93 1.30 -8.05 10.81
CA ALA A 93 -0.09 -8.15 11.28
C ALA A 93 -1.03 -7.24 10.46
N PRO A 94 -1.11 -7.41 9.11
CA PRO A 94 -1.71 -6.45 8.19
C PRO A 94 -3.16 -6.07 8.51
N LYS A 95 -4.00 -7.06 8.87
CA LYS A 95 -5.42 -6.80 9.14
C LYS A 95 -5.61 -5.96 10.42
N LYS A 96 -4.91 -6.31 11.51
CA LYS A 96 -5.05 -5.62 12.80
C LYS A 96 -4.48 -4.21 12.72
N THR A 97 -3.27 -4.07 12.19
CA THR A 97 -2.58 -2.78 12.08
C THR A 97 -3.32 -1.85 11.10
N ALA A 98 -3.72 -2.32 9.92
CA ALA A 98 -4.46 -1.49 8.97
C ALA A 98 -5.81 -1.01 9.54
N ARG A 99 -6.55 -1.89 10.24
CA ARG A 99 -7.80 -1.50 10.88
C ARG A 99 -7.59 -0.43 11.96
N TYR A 100 -6.54 -0.56 12.77
CA TYR A 100 -6.19 0.46 13.77
C TYR A 100 -5.86 1.79 13.11
N LEU A 101 -4.88 1.81 12.20
CA LEU A 101 -4.41 3.04 11.55
C LEU A 101 -5.51 3.74 10.75
N THR A 102 -6.30 2.99 9.99
CA THR A 102 -7.43 3.58 9.25
C THR A 102 -8.54 4.09 10.16
N THR A 103 -8.73 3.51 11.35
CA THR A 103 -9.65 4.07 12.35
C THR A 103 -9.10 5.40 12.87
N GLN A 104 -7.83 5.44 13.27
CA GLN A 104 -7.14 6.64 13.77
C GLN A 104 -7.14 7.78 12.76
N PHE A 105 -6.88 7.49 11.48
CA PHE A 105 -6.89 8.46 10.38
C PHE A 105 -8.18 9.29 10.32
N THR A 106 -9.30 8.68 10.73
CA THR A 106 -10.64 9.27 10.61
C THR A 106 -11.09 9.99 11.86
N GLN A 107 -10.30 9.93 12.94
CA GLN A 107 -10.56 10.64 14.18
C GLN A 107 -10.20 12.13 14.05
N SER A 108 -11.02 13.00 14.64
CA SER A 108 -10.85 14.45 14.56
C SER A 108 -9.65 14.97 15.36
N GLY A 109 -9.20 14.26 16.40
CA GLY A 109 -8.13 14.69 17.30
C GLY A 109 -6.70 14.38 16.83
N LEU A 110 -6.53 13.70 15.69
CA LEU A 110 -5.21 13.28 15.22
C LEU A 110 -4.51 14.41 14.45
N ALA A 111 -3.24 14.67 14.79
CA ALA A 111 -2.45 15.71 14.14
C ALA A 111 -2.17 15.40 12.66
N LEU A 112 -1.97 16.44 11.85
CA LEU A 112 -1.81 16.30 10.39
C LEU A 112 -0.58 15.44 10.02
N ASN A 113 0.54 15.61 10.72
CA ASN A 113 1.75 14.80 10.56
C ASN A 113 1.48 13.31 10.81
N GLN A 114 0.71 12.98 11.85
CA GLN A 114 0.31 11.59 12.15
C GLN A 114 -0.62 11.01 11.09
N ARG A 115 -1.51 11.83 10.51
CA ARG A 115 -2.34 11.40 9.37
C ARG A 115 -1.49 11.10 8.13
N PHE A 116 -0.48 11.93 7.84
CA PHE A 116 0.48 11.64 6.77
C PHE A 116 1.31 10.39 7.05
N GLU A 117 1.73 10.19 8.29
CA GLU A 117 2.45 8.99 8.73
C GLU A 117 1.62 7.72 8.52
N ILE A 118 0.32 7.76 8.86
CA ILE A 118 -0.61 6.66 8.58
C ILE A 118 -0.66 6.33 7.08
N LEU A 119 -0.84 7.36 6.23
CA LEU A 119 -0.93 7.16 4.78
C LEU A 119 0.36 6.60 4.20
N ALA A 120 1.51 7.10 4.64
CA ALA A 120 2.83 6.60 4.25
C ALA A 120 3.00 5.14 4.69
N CYS A 121 2.72 4.83 5.96
CA CYS A 121 2.87 3.49 6.51
C CYS A 121 1.99 2.46 5.77
N LEU A 122 0.73 2.79 5.51
CA LEU A 122 -0.19 1.88 4.81
C LEU A 122 0.23 1.66 3.35
N THR A 123 0.75 2.69 2.70
CA THR A 123 1.25 2.61 1.32
C THR A 123 2.50 1.76 1.24
N ASP A 124 3.48 1.99 2.11
CA ASP A 124 4.74 1.25 2.11
C ASP A 124 4.53 -0.21 2.50
N ALA A 125 3.66 -0.49 3.46
CA ALA A 125 3.28 -1.85 3.80
C ALA A 125 2.60 -2.58 2.64
N ALA A 126 1.73 -1.90 1.87
CA ALA A 126 1.11 -2.48 0.68
C ALA A 126 2.15 -2.83 -0.39
N CYS A 127 3.09 -1.92 -0.67
CA CYS A 127 4.20 -2.14 -1.60
C CYS A 127 5.08 -3.33 -1.17
N ILE A 128 5.42 -3.40 0.12
CA ILE A 128 6.24 -4.46 0.68
C ILE A 128 5.51 -5.81 0.58
N LEU A 129 4.22 -5.88 0.93
CA LEU A 129 3.42 -7.12 0.83
C LEU A 129 3.20 -7.56 -0.64
N ALA A 130 3.11 -6.62 -1.58
CA ALA A 130 2.98 -6.93 -3.00
C ALA A 130 4.30 -7.42 -3.63
N THR A 131 5.46 -7.05 -3.07
CA THR A 131 6.79 -7.38 -3.63
C THR A 131 7.50 -8.53 -2.91
N ASN A 132 7.22 -8.76 -1.62
CA ASN A 132 7.90 -9.76 -0.79
C ASN A 132 7.56 -11.22 -1.10
N SER A 133 6.63 -11.48 -2.01
CA SER A 133 6.34 -12.80 -2.61
C SER A 133 7.59 -13.56 -3.07
N ASN A 134 8.67 -12.84 -3.40
CA ASN A 134 9.93 -13.40 -3.89
C ASN A 134 10.96 -13.74 -2.79
N LYS A 135 10.79 -13.29 -1.53
CA LYS A 135 11.80 -13.45 -0.47
C LYS A 135 11.45 -14.50 0.58
N THR A 136 10.19 -14.87 0.73
CA THR A 136 9.73 -15.76 1.81
C THR A 136 9.91 -17.25 1.49
N LYS A 137 10.14 -17.66 0.22
CA LYS A 137 10.39 -19.06 -0.16
C LYS A 137 11.84 -19.53 0.02
N LEU A 138 12.79 -18.65 0.35
CA LEU A 138 14.21 -19.00 0.51
C LEU A 138 14.63 -19.34 1.96
N ILE A 139 13.71 -19.26 2.93
CA ILE A 139 14.01 -19.56 4.34
C ILE A 139 12.90 -20.42 4.93
N SER A 140 12.73 -21.61 4.39
CA SER A 140 12.13 -22.74 5.12
C SER A 140 13.25 -23.72 5.45
N PRO A 141 13.68 -23.87 6.72
CA PRO A 141 14.51 -24.99 7.10
C PRO A 141 13.61 -26.22 7.19
N SER A 142 13.55 -27.01 6.12
CA SER A 142 12.97 -28.35 6.16
C SER A 142 13.86 -29.26 7.02
N HIS A 143 13.63 -29.25 8.33
CA HIS A 143 14.04 -30.36 9.20
C HIS A 143 13.17 -31.57 8.86
N SER A 144 13.62 -32.37 7.90
CA SER A 144 13.22 -33.77 7.79
C SER A 144 14.48 -34.61 7.98
N GLN A 145 14.64 -35.10 9.20
CA GLN A 145 15.61 -36.13 9.52
C GLN A 145 15.23 -37.39 8.73
N SER A 146 16.12 -37.88 7.89
CA SER A 146 16.12 -39.29 7.50
C SER A 146 17.56 -39.78 7.38
N LYS A 147 17.87 -40.80 8.18
CA LYS A 147 19.13 -41.53 8.19
C LYS A 147 19.38 -42.19 6.82
N PRO A 148 20.65 -42.34 6.38
CA PRO A 148 20.95 -43.03 5.14
C PRO A 148 20.98 -44.56 5.34
N PRO A 149 20.56 -45.35 4.34
CA PRO A 149 21.13 -46.66 4.10
C PRO A 149 21.98 -46.67 2.82
N GLN A 150 23.04 -47.47 2.90
CA GLN A 150 24.11 -47.68 1.94
C GLN A 150 23.69 -48.43 0.65
N PRO A 151 24.57 -48.52 -0.38
CA PRO A 151 24.18 -48.66 -1.79
C PRO A 151 24.08 -50.12 -2.24
N ILE A 152 23.17 -50.40 -3.18
CA ILE A 152 23.13 -51.67 -3.92
C ILE A 152 22.89 -51.38 -5.42
N SER A 153 23.92 -51.75 -6.19
CA SER A 153 24.07 -52.13 -7.61
C SER A 153 22.93 -52.00 -8.63
N ASP A 154 23.37 -51.53 -9.81
CA ASP A 154 23.10 -52.01 -11.17
C ASP A 154 21.68 -52.38 -11.61
N GLY A 155 21.17 -51.64 -12.61
CA GLY A 155 20.04 -52.08 -13.41
C GLY A 155 19.55 -51.04 -14.40
N LYS A 156 19.92 -51.19 -15.68
CA LYS A 156 19.32 -50.46 -16.81
C LYS A 156 17.82 -50.80 -16.92
N THR A 157 16.95 -49.80 -16.87
CA THR A 157 15.68 -49.82 -17.62
C THR A 157 15.38 -48.44 -18.20
N ARG A 158 15.37 -48.38 -19.53
CA ARG A 158 14.84 -47.27 -20.33
C ARG A 158 13.35 -47.10 -20.04
N ARG A 159 12.89 -45.86 -19.85
CA ARG A 159 11.50 -45.48 -20.15
C ARG A 159 11.49 -44.24 -21.03
N PHE A 160 10.76 -44.37 -22.13
CA PHE A 160 10.63 -43.44 -23.25
C PHE A 160 9.52 -42.39 -23.01
N CYS A 161 9.62 -41.28 -23.77
CA CYS A 161 8.59 -40.26 -24.10
C CYS A 161 8.42 -39.12 -23.06
N THR A 162 8.91 -37.87 -23.25
CA THR A 162 8.73 -36.77 -24.26
C THR A 162 7.97 -35.57 -23.61
N PRO A 163 7.97 -34.35 -24.17
CA PRO A 163 8.45 -33.16 -23.47
C PRO A 163 7.31 -32.24 -22.99
N SER A 164 7.41 -31.69 -21.79
CA SER A 164 6.68 -30.46 -21.45
C SER A 164 7.53 -29.58 -20.55
N SER A 165 8.55 -29.00 -21.17
CA SER A 165 9.26 -27.82 -20.65
C SER A 165 9.05 -26.63 -21.59
N ALA A 166 7.85 -26.53 -22.18
CA ALA A 166 7.37 -25.36 -22.88
C ALA A 166 6.01 -25.02 -22.28
N LEU A 167 5.88 -23.81 -21.72
CA LEU A 167 4.77 -23.31 -20.88
C LEU A 167 4.88 -23.56 -19.38
N ALA A 168 6.08 -23.42 -18.79
CA ALA A 168 6.10 -22.84 -17.46
C ALA A 168 5.65 -21.39 -17.60
N ARG A 169 4.34 -21.11 -17.40
CA ARG A 169 3.89 -19.75 -17.08
C ARG A 169 4.82 -19.26 -15.97
N PRO A 170 5.33 -18.01 -16.03
CA PRO A 170 5.99 -17.43 -14.88
C PRO A 170 5.05 -17.64 -13.71
N ALA A 171 5.49 -18.34 -12.67
CA ALA A 171 4.70 -18.47 -11.47
C ALA A 171 4.44 -17.03 -11.01
N GLU A 172 3.21 -16.56 -11.20
CA GLU A 172 2.78 -15.25 -10.72
C GLU A 172 3.12 -15.26 -9.22
N SER A 173 4.13 -14.48 -8.86
CA SER A 173 4.63 -14.38 -7.50
C SER A 173 3.43 -14.11 -6.58
N GLU A 174 3.24 -14.94 -5.55
CA GLU A 174 2.07 -14.88 -4.65
C GLU A 174 2.02 -13.52 -3.94
N ASN A 175 1.31 -12.56 -4.51
CA ASN A 175 1.12 -11.23 -3.93
C ASN A 175 0.35 -11.38 -2.60
N ASP A 176 1.09 -11.26 -1.48
CA ASP A 176 0.58 -11.42 -0.11
C ASP A 176 -0.38 -10.28 0.28
N PHE A 177 -0.36 -9.17 -0.48
CA PHE A 177 -1.27 -8.04 -0.26
C PHE A 177 -2.69 -8.33 -0.74
N GLY A 178 -2.87 -9.07 -1.83
CA GLY A 178 -4.19 -9.33 -2.44
C GLY A 178 -5.29 -9.74 -1.44
N PRO A 179 -5.07 -10.74 -0.57
CA PRO A 179 -6.06 -11.17 0.42
C PRO A 179 -6.40 -10.13 1.50
N VAL A 180 -5.52 -9.16 1.77
CA VAL A 180 -5.68 -8.17 2.83
C VAL A 180 -6.00 -6.76 2.33
N ALA A 181 -5.85 -6.50 1.03
CA ALA A 181 -5.96 -5.18 0.40
C ALA A 181 -7.21 -4.40 0.79
N GLY A 182 -8.36 -5.08 0.89
CA GLY A 182 -9.62 -4.43 1.28
C GLY A 182 -9.61 -3.79 2.67
N ASN A 183 -8.79 -4.27 3.61
CA ASN A 183 -8.68 -3.69 4.96
C ASN A 183 -7.90 -2.36 4.95
N PHE A 184 -7.07 -2.14 3.93
CA PHE A 184 -6.34 -0.90 3.72
C PHE A 184 -7.20 0.07 2.91
N PHE A 185 -7.71 -0.40 1.77
CA PHE A 185 -8.29 0.45 0.75
C PHE A 185 -9.67 1.03 1.11
N PHE A 186 -10.64 0.20 1.49
CA PHE A 186 -12.03 0.67 1.64
C PHE A 186 -12.23 1.67 2.79
N PRO A 187 -11.61 1.50 3.98
CA PRO A 187 -11.69 2.51 5.03
C PRO A 187 -11.14 3.88 4.61
N LEU A 188 -10.01 3.88 3.86
CA LEU A 188 -9.39 5.07 3.31
C LEU A 188 -10.25 5.71 2.20
N LEU A 189 -10.83 4.90 1.31
CA LEU A 189 -11.76 5.37 0.28
C LEU A 189 -12.96 6.08 0.92
N GLY A 190 -13.54 5.51 1.98
CA GLY A 190 -14.62 6.14 2.73
C GLY A 190 -14.23 7.47 3.40
N ALA A 191 -12.93 7.71 3.62
CA ALA A 191 -12.42 8.96 4.18
C ALA A 191 -12.37 10.10 3.15
N VAL A 192 -12.24 9.79 1.85
CA VAL A 192 -12.25 10.80 0.78
C VAL A 192 -13.51 11.65 0.88
N GLY A 193 -14.69 11.02 0.90
CA GLY A 193 -15.96 11.74 0.98
C GLY A 193 -16.19 12.51 2.29
N ARG A 194 -15.43 12.25 3.37
CA ARG A 194 -15.48 13.06 4.60
C ARG A 194 -14.63 14.32 4.47
N LEU A 195 -13.48 14.22 3.83
CA LEU A 195 -12.59 15.36 3.60
C LEU A 195 -13.17 16.31 2.54
N THR A 196 -13.82 15.79 1.50
CA THR A 196 -14.46 16.62 0.46
C THR A 196 -15.69 17.39 0.93
N ARG A 197 -16.35 16.97 2.03
CA ARG A 197 -17.60 17.58 2.51
C ARG A 197 -17.40 18.82 3.40
N ARG A 198 -16.17 19.28 3.61
CA ARG A 198 -15.88 20.37 4.53
C ARG A 198 -15.99 21.74 3.86
N HIS A 199 -16.43 22.72 4.64
CA HIS A 199 -16.89 24.02 4.16
C HIS A 199 -15.73 24.92 3.71
N ASP A 200 -15.83 25.50 2.50
CA ASP A 200 -14.92 26.50 1.90
C ASP A 200 -14.61 27.73 2.78
N LYS A 201 -15.27 27.88 3.94
CA LYS A 201 -15.08 29.01 4.87
C LYS A 201 -14.10 28.71 6.02
N ASP A 202 -13.51 27.52 6.05
CA ASP A 202 -12.48 27.16 7.04
C ASP A 202 -11.12 27.76 6.64
N PRO A 203 -10.50 28.64 7.44
CA PRO A 203 -9.15 29.17 7.19
C PRO A 203 -8.08 28.07 7.02
N TYR A 204 -8.34 26.88 7.55
CA TYR A 204 -7.44 25.71 7.50
C TYR A 204 -7.81 24.71 6.40
N ALA A 205 -8.73 25.05 5.48
CA ALA A 205 -9.15 24.18 4.38
C ALA A 205 -7.98 23.65 3.53
N HIS A 206 -6.94 24.47 3.31
CA HIS A 206 -5.73 24.08 2.58
C HIS A 206 -4.98 22.89 3.20
N LEU A 207 -5.07 22.69 4.52
CA LEU A 207 -4.48 21.52 5.18
C LEU A 207 -5.29 20.25 4.88
N ASP A 208 -6.61 20.38 4.81
CA ASP A 208 -7.50 19.29 4.41
C ASP A 208 -7.31 18.95 2.92
N ASP A 209 -7.03 19.93 2.06
CA ASP A 209 -6.70 19.72 0.63
C ASP A 209 -5.38 18.95 0.45
N ALA A 210 -4.33 19.34 1.18
CA ALA A 210 -3.06 18.63 1.18
C ALA A 210 -3.22 17.18 1.66
N LEU A 211 -4.03 16.97 2.70
CA LEU A 211 -4.36 15.65 3.22
C LEU A 211 -5.18 14.83 2.21
N LEU A 212 -6.17 15.44 1.57
CA LEU A 212 -7.00 14.82 0.55
C LEU A 212 -6.18 14.40 -0.66
N SER A 213 -5.29 15.27 -1.15
CA SER A 213 -4.36 14.97 -2.23
C SER A 213 -3.50 13.74 -1.87
N ARG A 214 -2.89 13.73 -0.68
CA ARG A 214 -2.07 12.60 -0.23
C ARG A 214 -2.87 11.31 -0.08
N LEU A 215 -4.11 11.39 0.42
CA LEU A 215 -5.01 10.25 0.55
C LEU A 215 -5.32 9.62 -0.81
N VAL A 216 -5.68 10.43 -1.81
CA VAL A 216 -6.00 9.94 -3.17
C VAL A 216 -4.77 9.31 -3.83
N ALA A 217 -3.59 9.94 -3.70
CA ALA A 217 -2.34 9.35 -4.19
C ALA A 217 -2.04 8.00 -3.53
N SER A 218 -2.23 7.90 -2.21
CA SER A 218 -2.03 6.66 -1.45
C SER A 218 -3.01 5.56 -1.88
N LEU A 219 -4.27 5.90 -2.15
CA LEU A 219 -5.26 4.97 -2.71
C LEU A 219 -4.83 4.43 -4.08
N GLY A 220 -4.24 5.27 -4.94
CA GLY A 220 -3.66 4.85 -6.21
C GLY A 220 -2.54 3.82 -6.01
N SER A 221 -1.57 4.11 -5.14
CA SER A 221 -0.47 3.18 -4.84
C SER A 221 -0.95 1.86 -4.22
N ILE A 222 -1.88 1.92 -3.27
CA ILE A 222 -2.49 0.74 -2.65
C ILE A 222 -3.25 -0.09 -3.69
N TYR A 223 -3.99 0.56 -4.61
CA TYR A 223 -4.65 -0.11 -5.72
C TYR A 223 -3.66 -0.84 -6.62
N ALA A 224 -2.54 -0.18 -6.98
CA ALA A 224 -1.49 -0.78 -7.81
C ALA A 224 -0.88 -2.04 -7.17
N CYS A 225 -0.82 -2.08 -5.83
CA CYS A 225 -0.35 -3.24 -5.06
C CYS A 225 -1.38 -4.39 -5.01
N ALA A 226 -2.66 -4.14 -5.28
CA ALA A 226 -3.76 -5.07 -5.04
C ALA A 226 -4.10 -6.00 -6.22
N ARG A 227 -3.19 -6.20 -7.19
CA ARG A 227 -3.46 -6.87 -8.48
C ARG A 227 -4.14 -8.25 -8.39
N THR A 228 -3.88 -9.01 -7.33
CA THR A 228 -4.44 -10.35 -7.10
C THR A 228 -5.65 -10.34 -6.15
N SER A 229 -6.10 -9.17 -5.72
CA SER A 229 -7.22 -9.02 -4.79
C SER A 229 -8.53 -9.50 -5.42
N PRO A 230 -9.34 -10.32 -4.72
CA PRO A 230 -10.69 -10.66 -5.18
C PRO A 230 -11.63 -9.45 -5.19
N LYS A 231 -11.22 -8.33 -4.57
CA LYS A 231 -11.99 -7.09 -4.50
C LYS A 231 -11.53 -6.04 -5.52
N LEU A 232 -10.64 -6.40 -6.46
CA LEU A 232 -10.02 -5.45 -7.39
C LEU A 232 -11.05 -4.63 -8.20
N ALA A 233 -12.12 -5.27 -8.69
CA ALA A 233 -13.18 -4.58 -9.44
C ALA A 233 -13.88 -3.49 -8.59
N ALA A 234 -14.29 -3.82 -7.37
CA ALA A 234 -14.91 -2.85 -6.45
C ALA A 234 -13.93 -1.73 -6.03
N MET A 235 -12.63 -2.05 -5.92
CA MET A 235 -11.62 -1.04 -5.66
C MET A 235 -11.45 -0.09 -6.85
N ALA A 236 -11.45 -0.61 -8.07
CA ALA A 236 -11.35 0.17 -9.30
C ALA A 236 -12.54 1.11 -9.46
N GLU A 237 -13.75 0.59 -9.32
CA GLU A 237 -15.00 1.36 -9.37
C GLU A 237 -14.98 2.50 -8.35
N GLY A 238 -14.71 2.17 -7.08
CA GLY A 238 -14.67 3.16 -6.01
C GLY A 238 -13.63 4.26 -6.24
N LEU A 239 -12.44 3.89 -6.76
CA LEU A 239 -11.38 4.85 -7.06
C LEU A 239 -11.73 5.74 -8.24
N VAL A 240 -12.27 5.18 -9.33
CA VAL A 240 -12.71 5.94 -10.51
C VAL A 240 -13.80 6.93 -10.14
N THR A 241 -14.81 6.52 -9.37
CA THR A 241 -15.87 7.42 -8.92
C THR A 241 -15.32 8.53 -8.02
N SER A 242 -14.48 8.18 -7.03
CA SER A 242 -13.98 9.15 -6.05
C SER A 242 -12.99 10.13 -6.68
N ALA A 243 -11.99 9.65 -7.41
CA ALA A 243 -11.01 10.49 -8.10
C ALA A 243 -11.64 11.29 -9.24
N GLY A 244 -12.56 10.69 -10.01
CA GLY A 244 -13.30 11.40 -11.06
C GLY A 244 -14.18 12.54 -10.52
N GLY A 245 -14.68 12.41 -9.28
CA GLY A 245 -15.41 13.45 -8.56
C GLY A 245 -14.55 14.66 -8.16
N LEU A 246 -13.23 14.47 -8.02
CA LEU A 246 -12.28 15.48 -7.57
C LEU A 246 -11.57 16.23 -8.71
N LEU A 247 -11.86 15.89 -9.97
CA LEU A 247 -11.23 16.54 -11.13
C LEU A 247 -11.51 18.04 -11.25
N ASN A 248 -12.56 18.56 -10.62
CA ASN A 248 -12.89 19.99 -10.62
C ASN A 248 -12.44 20.70 -9.31
N HIS A 249 -11.62 20.05 -8.49
CA HIS A 249 -11.17 20.63 -7.22
C HIS A 249 -10.38 21.92 -7.44
N SER A 250 -10.51 22.90 -6.55
CA SER A 250 -9.80 24.19 -6.64
C SER A 250 -8.29 24.02 -6.53
N ASP A 251 -7.84 23.20 -5.59
CA ASP A 251 -6.43 22.85 -5.40
C ASP A 251 -5.88 21.93 -6.52
N ALA A 252 -4.76 22.35 -7.12
CA ALA A 252 -4.12 21.62 -8.22
C ALA A 252 -3.51 20.28 -7.76
N ALA A 253 -2.98 20.19 -6.54
CA ALA A 253 -2.41 18.93 -6.05
C ALA A 253 -3.49 17.86 -5.90
N VAL A 254 -4.71 18.22 -5.49
CA VAL A 254 -5.84 17.29 -5.45
C VAL A 254 -6.19 16.79 -6.86
N ARG A 255 -6.22 17.69 -7.86
CA ARG A 255 -6.47 17.32 -9.25
C ARG A 255 -5.39 16.39 -9.81
N ARG A 256 -4.10 16.71 -9.62
CA ARG A 256 -2.97 15.86 -10.04
C ARG A 256 -3.03 14.46 -9.43
N SER A 257 -3.25 14.37 -8.11
CA SER A 257 -3.37 13.08 -7.41
C SER A 257 -4.55 12.27 -7.92
N SER A 258 -5.66 12.93 -8.25
CA SER A 258 -6.85 12.29 -8.84
C SER A 258 -6.59 11.77 -10.25
N LEU A 259 -5.95 12.57 -11.11
CA LEU A 259 -5.56 12.15 -12.45
C LEU A 259 -4.57 10.98 -12.40
N SER A 260 -3.58 11.05 -11.53
CA SER A 260 -2.61 9.95 -11.32
C SER A 260 -3.31 8.66 -10.87
N ALA A 261 -4.23 8.74 -9.90
CA ALA A 261 -5.00 7.59 -9.45
C ALA A 261 -5.85 6.97 -10.57
N LEU A 262 -6.50 7.81 -11.40
CA LEU A 262 -7.24 7.34 -12.59
C LEU A 262 -6.31 6.66 -13.60
N GLY A 263 -5.16 7.26 -13.88
CA GLY A 263 -4.13 6.69 -14.76
C GLY A 263 -3.65 5.34 -14.26
N VAL A 264 -3.42 5.19 -12.95
CA VAL A 264 -3.05 3.91 -12.32
C VAL A 264 -4.14 2.85 -12.53
N VAL A 265 -5.42 3.19 -12.32
CA VAL A 265 -6.51 2.23 -12.57
C VAL A 265 -6.53 1.78 -14.03
N LEU A 266 -6.43 2.71 -14.98
CA LEU A 266 -6.48 2.39 -16.41
C LEU A 266 -5.27 1.56 -16.86
N THR A 267 -4.08 1.83 -16.32
CA THR A 267 -2.83 1.17 -16.75
C THR A 267 -2.57 -0.17 -16.05
N VAL A 268 -2.85 -0.28 -14.75
CA VAL A 268 -2.53 -1.47 -13.95
C VAL A 268 -3.61 -2.55 -14.07
N SER A 269 -4.86 -2.17 -14.32
CA SER A 269 -5.96 -3.13 -14.41
C SER A 269 -5.91 -3.94 -15.70
N PRO A 270 -6.08 -5.28 -15.62
CA PRO A 270 -6.12 -6.11 -16.81
C PRO A 270 -7.39 -5.81 -17.63
N ASP A 271 -7.32 -5.97 -18.96
CA ASP A 271 -8.46 -5.75 -19.86
C ASP A 271 -9.65 -6.66 -19.52
N SER A 272 -9.38 -7.84 -18.98
CA SER A 272 -10.40 -8.78 -18.50
C SER A 272 -11.25 -8.23 -17.36
N LEU A 273 -10.70 -7.33 -16.52
CA LEU A 273 -11.46 -6.69 -15.44
C LEU A 273 -12.55 -5.79 -16.03
N PHE A 274 -12.19 -4.94 -16.99
CA PHE A 274 -13.14 -4.04 -17.63
C PHE A 274 -14.13 -4.80 -18.53
N SER A 275 -13.70 -5.92 -19.12
CA SER A 275 -14.58 -6.78 -19.92
C SER A 275 -15.66 -7.46 -19.04
N ALA A 276 -15.29 -7.88 -17.82
CA ALA A 276 -16.21 -8.48 -16.86
C ALA A 276 -17.11 -7.44 -16.18
N TYR A 277 -16.61 -6.21 -15.99
CA TYR A 277 -17.30 -5.12 -15.30
C TYR A 277 -17.29 -3.83 -16.15
N PRO A 278 -17.98 -3.80 -17.30
CA PRO A 278 -17.94 -2.66 -18.22
C PRO A 278 -18.50 -1.37 -17.59
N GLY A 279 -19.42 -1.49 -16.63
CA GLY A 279 -20.01 -0.34 -15.91
C GLY A 279 -19.01 0.50 -15.10
N ILE A 280 -17.78 0.01 -14.89
CA ILE A 280 -16.70 0.81 -14.28
C ILE A 280 -16.32 1.98 -15.19
N LEU A 281 -16.31 1.77 -16.51
CA LEU A 281 -15.94 2.79 -17.50
C LEU A 281 -17.14 3.30 -18.31
N LEU A 282 -18.15 2.48 -18.57
CA LEU A 282 -19.27 2.75 -19.48
C LEU A 282 -20.57 3.13 -18.77
N ASN A 283 -20.50 3.69 -17.57
CA ASN A 283 -21.68 4.21 -16.87
C ASN A 283 -22.08 5.60 -17.42
N ASP A 284 -23.23 6.14 -17.00
CA ASP A 284 -23.68 7.49 -17.40
C ASP A 284 -22.65 8.60 -17.08
N SER A 285 -21.70 8.32 -16.18
CA SER A 285 -20.58 9.20 -15.84
C SER A 285 -19.38 9.10 -16.79
N GLU A 286 -19.37 8.22 -17.79
CA GLU A 286 -18.32 8.12 -18.81
C GLU A 286 -18.21 9.42 -19.61
N THR A 287 -19.32 9.85 -20.20
CA THR A 287 -19.37 11.09 -21.00
C THR A 287 -18.99 12.30 -20.15
N LEU A 288 -19.28 12.23 -18.85
CA LEU A 288 -18.92 13.25 -17.87
C LEU A 288 -17.42 13.22 -17.55
N LEU A 289 -16.84 12.03 -17.35
CA LEU A 289 -15.41 11.84 -17.06
C LEU A 289 -14.57 12.26 -18.26
N ALA A 290 -14.87 11.77 -19.46
CA ALA A 290 -14.17 12.14 -20.68
C ALA A 290 -14.26 13.65 -20.96
N ARG A 291 -15.42 14.27 -20.75
CA ARG A 291 -15.60 15.72 -20.89
C ARG A 291 -14.79 16.51 -19.84
N ARG A 292 -14.75 16.04 -18.59
CA ARG A 292 -13.93 16.68 -17.53
C ARG A 292 -12.45 16.61 -17.86
N LEU A 293 -11.96 15.44 -18.30
CA LEU A 293 -10.58 15.26 -18.72
C LEU A 293 -10.22 16.16 -19.91
N GLN A 294 -11.10 16.25 -20.91
CA GLN A 294 -10.93 17.16 -22.04
C GLN A 294 -10.81 18.62 -21.58
N LYS A 295 -11.69 19.06 -20.68
CA LYS A 295 -11.66 20.42 -20.13
C LYS A 295 -10.36 20.69 -19.36
N LEU A 296 -9.92 19.77 -18.52
CA LEU A 296 -8.67 19.93 -17.77
C LEU A 296 -7.46 20.04 -18.70
N ARG A 297 -7.43 19.22 -19.76
CA ARG A 297 -6.37 19.28 -20.76
C ARG A 297 -6.30 20.64 -21.46
N GLU A 298 -7.44 21.27 -21.72
CA GLU A 298 -7.52 22.52 -22.49
C GLU A 298 -7.38 23.77 -21.62
N ASP A 299 -8.00 23.77 -20.44
CA ASP A 299 -8.28 24.99 -19.68
C ASP A 299 -7.63 25.02 -18.27
N ASP A 300 -6.98 23.94 -17.81
CA ASP A 300 -6.41 23.94 -16.45
C ASP A 300 -5.24 24.93 -16.35
N ALA A 301 -5.15 25.66 -15.23
CA ALA A 301 -4.04 26.59 -15.00
C ALA A 301 -2.71 25.88 -14.71
N ASP A 302 -2.76 24.61 -14.31
CA ASP A 302 -1.61 23.81 -13.99
C ASP A 302 -1.19 22.88 -15.14
N HIS A 303 0.04 23.04 -15.62
CA HIS A 303 0.55 22.28 -16.77
C HIS A 303 0.65 20.77 -16.51
N GLU A 304 1.01 20.37 -15.29
CA GLU A 304 1.09 18.95 -14.93
C GLU A 304 -0.31 18.30 -14.94
N CYS A 305 -1.35 19.03 -14.51
CA CYS A 305 -2.73 18.59 -14.68
C CYS A 305 -3.11 18.44 -16.16
N GLN A 306 -2.71 19.36 -17.04
CA GLN A 306 -2.98 19.26 -18.47
C GLN A 306 -2.37 18.00 -19.09
N GLU A 307 -1.08 17.74 -18.81
CA GLU A 307 -0.36 16.56 -19.29
C GLU A 307 -0.96 15.25 -18.76
N LEU A 308 -1.24 15.19 -17.45
CA LEU A 308 -1.87 14.02 -16.84
C LEU A 308 -3.28 13.79 -17.41
N ALA A 309 -4.06 14.86 -17.65
CA ALA A 309 -5.38 14.76 -18.24
C ALA A 309 -5.35 14.20 -19.67
N ASP A 310 -4.38 14.61 -20.50
CA ASP A 310 -4.22 14.05 -21.84
C ASP A 310 -3.86 12.56 -21.81
N ASN A 311 -2.91 12.17 -20.94
CA ASN A 311 -2.52 10.77 -20.75
C ASN A 311 -3.69 9.89 -20.29
N VAL A 312 -4.45 10.34 -19.30
CA VAL A 312 -5.62 9.61 -18.77
C VAL A 312 -6.72 9.53 -19.83
N LEU A 313 -6.97 10.60 -20.58
CA LEU A 313 -7.96 10.62 -21.65
C LEU A 313 -7.60 9.66 -22.79
N PHE A 314 -6.32 9.60 -23.18
CA PHE A 314 -5.82 8.64 -24.15
C PHE A 314 -6.04 7.20 -23.67
N ALA A 315 -5.61 6.88 -22.44
CA ALA A 315 -5.76 5.56 -21.86
C ALA A 315 -7.24 5.14 -21.73
N LEU A 316 -8.13 6.07 -21.37
CA LEU A 316 -9.57 5.83 -21.28
C LEU A 316 -10.15 5.45 -22.66
N ARG A 317 -9.82 6.22 -23.70
CA ARG A 317 -10.28 5.96 -25.07
C ARG A 317 -9.78 4.61 -25.59
N ASP A 318 -8.52 4.27 -25.35
CA ASP A 318 -7.94 2.97 -25.73
C ASP A 318 -8.69 1.81 -25.06
N LYS A 319 -8.98 1.91 -23.75
CA LYS A 319 -9.74 0.88 -23.03
C LYS A 319 -11.16 0.74 -23.56
N ILE A 320 -11.86 1.85 -23.80
CA ILE A 320 -13.22 1.83 -24.34
C ILE A 320 -13.24 1.18 -25.74
N PHE A 321 -12.27 1.51 -26.59
CA PHE A 321 -12.15 0.92 -27.93
C PHE A 321 -11.96 -0.61 -27.87
N LYS A 322 -11.14 -1.11 -26.93
CA LYS A 322 -10.95 -2.55 -26.73
C LYS A 322 -12.22 -3.24 -26.23
N LEU A 323 -13.01 -2.58 -25.38
CA LEU A 323 -14.29 -3.09 -24.88
C LEU A 323 -15.35 -3.19 -25.98
N SER A 324 -15.43 -2.19 -26.86
CA SER A 324 -16.38 -2.24 -27.98
C SER A 324 -16.01 -3.30 -29.03
N ALA A 325 -14.71 -3.47 -29.31
CA ALA A 325 -14.23 -4.52 -30.22
C ALA A 325 -14.51 -5.94 -29.70
N THR A 326 -14.36 -6.17 -28.39
CA THR A 326 -14.67 -7.47 -27.77
C THR A 326 -16.18 -7.75 -27.77
N ALA A 327 -17.03 -6.75 -27.56
CA ALA A 327 -18.48 -6.90 -27.64
C ALA A 327 -18.99 -7.26 -29.06
N MET A 328 -18.38 -6.70 -30.11
CA MET A 328 -18.75 -7.04 -31.50
C MET A 328 -18.36 -8.47 -31.91
N LEU A 329 -17.29 -9.01 -31.34
CA LEU A 329 -16.86 -10.39 -31.58
C LEU A 329 -17.75 -11.41 -30.86
N THR A 330 -18.28 -11.07 -29.68
CA THR A 330 -19.20 -11.95 -28.94
C THR A 330 -20.63 -11.93 -29.47
N SER A 331 -21.05 -10.86 -30.15
CA SER A 331 -22.39 -10.78 -30.79
C SER A 331 -22.47 -11.45 -32.17
N SER A 332 -21.35 -11.92 -32.71
CA SER A 332 -21.24 -12.50 -34.06
C SER A 332 -21.14 -14.04 -34.07
N ASN A 333 -21.29 -14.68 -32.90
CA ASN A 333 -21.37 -16.13 -32.68
C ASN A 333 -22.72 -16.49 -32.08
#